data_AF-A0A1H3KBT3-F1
#
_entry.id   AF-A0A1H3KBT3-F1
#
_cell.length_a   1.000
_cell.length_b   1.000
_cell.length_c   1.000
_cell.angle_alpha   90.00
_cell.angle_beta   90.00
_cell.angle_gamma   90.00
#
_symmetry.space_group_name_H-M   'P 1'
#
loop_
_entity.id
_entity.type
_entity.pdbx_description
1 polymer ?
#
loop_
_entity_poly.entity_id
_entity_poly.type
_entity_poly.pdbx_seq_one_letter_code
_entity_poly.pdbx_strand_id
1 'polypeptide(L)'
;MNGDGVRPAETDRSVPMLPDHLPLRPLWLCRVCGQPWPCGRAKLALLASYHDSQINLLLYLSGLLHEAIDDLHRLNPSTTGNIRDLFDRFLGWPTRHRNRHPPTGNPQTPEDL
;
A
#
# COMPACT_ATOMS: atom_id res chain seq x y z
N MET A 1 -25.90 -50.84 -19.69
CA MET A 1 -25.46 -49.48 -20.05
C MET A 1 -24.84 -48.89 -18.79
N ASN A 2 -23.55 -49.14 -18.60
CA ASN A 2 -22.75 -48.62 -17.48
C ASN A 2 -22.28 -47.22 -17.93
N GLY A 3 -22.31 -46.15 -17.15
CA GLY A 3 -21.68 -45.97 -15.85
C GLY A 3 -20.66 -44.83 -16.00
N ASP A 4 -20.79 -43.83 -15.13
CA ASP A 4 -19.74 -42.87 -14.73
C ASP A 4 -19.18 -41.87 -15.75
N GLY A 5 -19.78 -40.68 -15.74
CA GLY A 5 -19.17 -39.44 -16.19
C GLY A 5 -19.22 -38.39 -15.08
N VAL A 6 -18.52 -38.64 -13.96
CA VAL A 6 -18.30 -37.62 -12.93
C VAL A 6 -17.49 -36.48 -13.55
N ARG A 7 -18.10 -35.30 -13.65
CA ARG A 7 -17.41 -34.06 -13.99
C ARG A 7 -16.43 -33.75 -12.86
N PRO A 8 -15.15 -33.43 -13.12
CA PRO A 8 -14.31 -32.86 -12.09
C PRO A 8 -14.91 -31.50 -11.73
N ALA A 9 -15.35 -31.36 -10.48
CA ALA A 9 -15.51 -30.07 -9.86
C ALA A 9 -14.12 -29.44 -9.81
N GLU A 10 -13.82 -28.60 -10.80
CA GLU A 10 -12.63 -27.77 -10.79
C GLU A 10 -12.77 -26.85 -9.58
N THR A 11 -12.05 -27.27 -8.54
CA THR A 11 -12.04 -26.63 -7.25
C THR A 11 -11.61 -25.20 -7.49
N ASP A 12 -12.54 -24.28 -7.25
CA ASP A 12 -12.27 -22.88 -6.99
C ASP A 12 -11.10 -22.85 -6.00
N ARG A 13 -9.89 -22.66 -6.54
CA ARG A 13 -8.73 -22.31 -5.74
C ARG A 13 -8.99 -20.87 -5.35
N SER A 14 -9.92 -20.66 -4.43
CA SER A 14 -10.04 -19.43 -3.69
C SER A 14 -8.69 -19.30 -3.00
N VAL A 15 -7.79 -18.55 -3.65
CA VAL A 15 -6.58 -18.04 -3.01
C VAL A 15 -7.12 -17.43 -1.73
N PRO A 16 -6.69 -17.90 -0.53
CA PRO A 16 -7.19 -17.33 0.70
C PRO A 16 -6.94 -15.84 0.57
N MET A 17 -8.03 -15.06 0.47
CA MET A 17 -7.99 -13.60 0.34
C MET A 17 -7.24 -13.14 1.57
N LEU A 18 -5.93 -12.95 1.39
CA LEU A 18 -5.04 -12.70 2.50
C LEU A 18 -5.57 -11.41 3.12
N PRO A 19 -5.87 -11.37 4.43
CA PRO A 19 -6.56 -10.25 5.00
C PRO A 19 -5.80 -8.97 4.66
N ASP A 20 -6.52 -7.99 4.11
CA ASP A 20 -5.90 -6.76 3.67
C ASP A 20 -5.25 -6.07 4.88
N HIS A 21 -4.04 -5.56 4.66
CA HIS A 21 -3.28 -4.84 5.67
C HIS A 21 -3.87 -3.43 5.90
N LEU A 22 -5.14 -3.37 6.30
CA LEU A 22 -5.92 -2.16 6.53
C LEU A 22 -5.60 -1.51 7.88
N PRO A 23 -5.85 -0.20 8.01
CA PRO A 23 -5.70 0.52 9.27
C PRO A 23 -6.77 0.08 10.29
N LEU A 24 -6.36 -0.09 11.54
CA LEU A 24 -7.22 -0.28 12.71
C LEU A 24 -7.37 1.06 13.42
N ARG A 25 -8.53 1.69 13.27
CA ARG A 25 -8.87 2.95 13.94
C ARG A 25 -9.35 2.67 15.38
N PRO A 26 -9.08 3.55 16.36
CA PRO A 26 -8.31 4.79 16.27
C PRO A 26 -6.80 4.62 16.52
N LEU A 27 -6.30 3.39 16.69
CA LEU A 27 -4.90 3.16 17.05
C LEU A 27 -3.91 3.34 15.88
N TRP A 28 -4.42 3.33 14.65
CA TRP A 28 -3.63 3.38 13.41
C TRP A 28 -2.54 2.32 13.35
N LEU A 29 -2.88 1.12 13.83
CA LEU A 29 -2.08 -0.10 13.66
C LEU A 29 -2.64 -0.92 12.51
N CYS A 30 -1.85 -1.82 11.95
CA CYS A 30 -2.34 -2.75 10.93
C CYS A 30 -3.15 -3.87 11.59
N ARG A 31 -4.35 -4.14 11.05
CA ARG A 31 -5.24 -5.21 11.56
C ARG A 31 -4.62 -6.61 11.54
N VAL A 32 -3.66 -6.85 10.65
CA VAL A 32 -3.09 -8.18 10.40
C VAL A 32 -1.80 -8.40 11.18
N CYS A 33 -0.90 -7.42 11.20
CA CYS A 33 0.42 -7.58 11.80
C CYS A 33 0.66 -6.72 13.05
N GLY A 34 -0.30 -5.89 13.46
CA GLY A 34 -0.20 -5.02 14.65
C GLY A 34 0.83 -3.89 14.54
N GLN A 35 1.58 -3.81 13.44
CA GLN A 35 2.58 -2.75 13.21
C GLN A 35 1.93 -1.40 12.92
N PRO A 36 2.61 -0.26 13.17
CA PRO A 36 2.11 1.06 12.79
C PRO A 36 1.71 1.09 11.33
N TRP A 37 0.47 1.51 11.07
CA TRP A 37 -0.04 1.64 9.72
C TRP A 37 0.41 3.00 9.12
N PRO A 38 0.92 3.06 7.88
CA PRO A 38 1.04 1.96 6.91
C PRO A 38 2.19 0.99 7.25
N CYS A 39 1.88 -0.30 7.40
CA CYS A 39 2.91 -1.32 7.58
C CYS A 39 3.55 -1.69 6.23
N GLY A 40 4.70 -2.38 6.22
CA GLY A 40 5.43 -2.70 4.97
C GLY A 40 4.55 -3.36 3.89
N ARG A 41 3.67 -4.28 4.27
CA ARG A 41 2.76 -4.96 3.34
C ARG A 41 1.65 -4.03 2.82
N ALA A 42 1.12 -3.14 3.66
CA ALA A 42 0.20 -2.09 3.23
C ALA A 42 0.87 -1.14 2.23
N LYS A 43 2.13 -0.74 2.49
CA LYS A 43 2.89 0.14 1.58
C LYS A 43 3.02 -0.49 0.19
N LEU A 44 3.41 -1.76 0.12
CA LEU A 44 3.53 -2.49 -1.14
C LEU A 44 2.19 -2.61 -1.88
N ALA A 45 1.11 -2.96 -1.17
CA ALA A 45 -0.23 -3.03 -1.74
C ALA A 45 -0.68 -1.67 -2.31
N LEU A 46 -0.49 -0.59 -1.55
CA LEU A 46 -0.82 0.77 -1.99
C LEU A 46 0.00 1.20 -3.22
N LEU A 47 1.28 0.87 -3.28
CA LEU A 47 2.09 1.16 -4.48
C LEU A 47 1.60 0.40 -5.70
N ALA A 48 1.17 -0.85 -5.53
CA ALA A 48 0.62 -1.64 -6.64
C ALA A 48 -0.75 -1.09 -7.09
N SER A 49 -1.64 -0.74 -6.15
CA SER A 49 -2.97 -0.23 -6.47
C SER A 49 -2.95 1.16 -7.12
N TYR A 50 -1.95 1.99 -6.81
CA TYR A 50 -1.81 3.36 -7.33
C TYR A 50 -0.66 3.52 -8.32
N HIS A 51 -0.22 2.43 -8.96
CA HIS A 51 0.92 2.45 -9.89
C HIS A 51 0.75 3.46 -11.04
N ASP A 52 -0.48 3.72 -11.47
CA ASP A 52 -0.80 4.68 -12.53
C ASP A 52 -0.72 6.15 -12.10
N SER A 53 -0.87 6.45 -10.79
CA SER A 53 -0.89 7.83 -10.31
C SER A 53 -0.37 7.95 -8.87
N GLN A 54 0.88 8.40 -8.78
CA GLN A 54 1.51 8.76 -7.51
C GLN A 54 0.77 9.91 -6.80
N ILE A 55 0.17 10.84 -7.54
CA ILE A 55 -0.57 11.97 -6.96
C ILE A 55 -1.81 11.44 -6.23
N ASN A 56 -2.52 10.48 -6.81
CA ASN A 56 -3.70 9.87 -6.18
C ASN A 56 -3.31 9.14 -4.89
N LEU A 57 -2.16 8.45 -4.87
CA LEU A 57 -1.64 7.82 -3.66
C LEU A 57 -1.34 8.85 -2.55
N LEU A 58 -0.66 9.94 -2.90
CA LEU A 58 -0.32 10.99 -1.94
C LEU A 58 -1.56 11.70 -1.39
N LEU A 59 -2.55 11.97 -2.26
CA LEU A 59 -3.81 12.60 -1.85
C LEU A 59 -4.58 11.67 -0.89
N TYR A 60 -4.70 10.39 -1.23
CA TYR A 60 -5.31 9.39 -0.35
C TYR A 60 -4.60 9.33 1.02
N LEU A 61 -3.27 9.24 1.02
CA LEU A 61 -2.49 9.19 2.26
C LEU A 61 -2.55 10.49 3.07
N SER A 62 -2.71 11.65 2.43
CA SER A 62 -2.90 12.92 3.14
C SER A 62 -4.23 12.99 3.90
N GLY A 63 -5.31 12.45 3.31
CA GLY A 63 -6.60 12.34 4.00
C GLY A 63 -6.49 11.45 5.24
N LEU A 64 -5.85 10.29 5.08
CA LEU A 64 -5.61 9.39 6.19
C LEU A 64 -4.67 9.97 7.26
N LEU A 65 -3.66 10.75 6.88
CA LEU A 65 -2.79 11.44 7.83
C LEU A 65 -3.59 12.43 8.69
N HIS A 66 -4.47 13.22 8.08
CA HIS A 66 -5.33 14.16 8.80
C HIS A 66 -6.21 13.44 9.82
N GLU A 67 -6.88 12.38 9.38
CA GLU A 67 -7.68 11.55 10.28
C GLU A 67 -6.85 10.87 11.38
N ALA A 68 -5.59 10.53 11.09
CA ALA A 68 -4.69 9.90 12.06
C ALA A 68 -4.23 10.84 13.15
N ILE A 69 -3.94 12.09 12.79
CA ILE A 69 -3.62 13.13 13.75
C ILE A 69 -4.80 13.29 14.73
N ASP A 70 -6.02 13.45 14.20
CA ASP A 70 -7.22 13.64 15.01
C ASP A 70 -7.48 12.48 15.97
N ASP A 71 -7.48 11.25 15.45
CA ASP A 71 -7.75 10.05 16.23
C ASP A 71 -6.70 9.81 17.32
N LEU A 72 -5.41 9.89 16.98
CA LEU A 72 -4.34 9.66 17.95
C LEU A 72 -4.34 10.76 19.02
N HIS A 73 -4.63 12.01 18.62
CA HIS A 73 -4.72 13.12 19.56
C HIS A 73 -5.88 12.98 20.54
N ARG A 74 -7.04 12.52 20.06
CA ARG A 74 -8.19 12.20 20.91
C ARG A 74 -7.93 10.99 21.82
N LEU A 75 -7.22 9.98 21.33
CA LEU A 75 -6.90 8.78 22.11
C LEU A 75 -5.96 9.13 23.27
N ASN A 76 -4.87 9.82 22.98
CA ASN A 76 -3.95 10.36 23.97
C ASN A 76 -2.97 11.34 23.28
N PRO A 77 -2.90 12.61 23.71
CA PRO A 77 -1.98 13.60 23.12
C PRO A 77 -0.51 13.17 23.10
N SER A 78 -0.08 12.34 24.06
CA SER A 78 1.28 11.79 24.09
C SER A 78 1.52 10.71 23.02
N THR A 79 0.47 10.04 22.55
CA THR A 79 0.54 8.96 21.54
C THR A 79 0.55 9.50 20.11
N THR A 80 0.03 10.72 19.87
CA THR A 80 0.22 11.43 18.59
C THR A 80 1.70 11.62 18.28
N GLY A 81 2.53 11.78 19.31
CA GLY A 81 3.98 11.98 19.15
C GLY A 81 4.31 13.26 18.38
N ASN A 82 5.45 13.26 17.69
CA ASN A 82 5.87 14.39 16.86
C ASN A 82 5.14 14.34 15.50
N ILE A 83 4.54 15.47 15.09
CA ILE A 83 3.83 15.61 13.80
C ILE A 83 4.73 15.21 12.62
N ARG A 84 6.03 15.47 12.72
CA ARG A 84 7.02 15.07 11.70
C ARG A 84 7.07 13.55 11.53
N ASP A 85 7.01 12.79 12.62
CA ASP A 85 7.08 11.33 12.56
C ASP A 85 5.83 10.76 11.89
N LEU A 86 4.66 11.35 12.16
CA LEU A 86 3.42 10.99 11.44
C LEU A 86 3.51 11.34 9.96
N PHE A 87 4.01 12.54 9.63
CA PHE A 87 4.23 12.92 8.24
C PHE A 87 5.16 11.93 7.51
N ASP A 88 6.33 11.63 8.09
CA ASP A 88 7.29 10.70 7.50
C ASP A 88 6.71 9.28 7.38
N ARG A 89 5.89 8.85 8.34
CA ARG A 89 5.22 7.54 8.34
C ARG A 89 4.23 7.39 7.17
N PHE A 90 3.39 8.40 6.91
CA PHE A 90 2.39 8.35 5.85
C PHE A 90 2.96 8.78 4.49
N LEU A 91 3.71 9.88 4.43
CA LEU A 91 4.09 10.56 3.19
C LEU A 91 5.61 10.53 2.88
N GLY A 92 6.46 10.07 3.81
CA GLY A 92 7.92 10.12 3.65
C GLY A 92 8.55 9.01 2.79
N TRP A 93 7.77 7.97 2.46
CA TRP A 93 8.23 6.80 1.69
C TRP A 93 7.74 6.75 0.22
N PRO A 94 6.54 7.23 -0.16
CA PRO A 94 6.08 7.14 -1.55
C PRO A 94 6.96 7.94 -2.55
N THR A 95 7.57 9.03 -2.10
CA THR A 95 8.47 9.88 -2.92
C THR A 95 9.80 9.20 -3.25
N ARG A 96 10.24 8.24 -2.43
CA ARG A 96 11.53 7.56 -2.58
C ARG A 96 11.52 6.49 -3.68
N HIS A 97 10.35 6.02 -4.10
CA HIS A 97 10.21 5.00 -5.15
C HIS A 97 10.37 5.56 -6.58
N ARG A 98 10.17 6.86 -6.80
CA ARG A 98 10.39 7.54 -8.11
C ARG A 98 11.86 7.50 -8.52
N ASN A 99 12.78 7.60 -7.56
CA ASN A 99 14.22 7.61 -7.83
C ASN A 99 14.80 6.24 -8.19
N ARG A 100 13.96 5.21 -8.37
CA ARG A 100 14.37 3.89 -8.87
C ARG A 100 13.83 3.55 -10.27
N HIS A 101 13.32 4.53 -11.01
CA HIS A 101 13.31 4.39 -12.46
C HIS A 101 14.70 4.75 -13.00
N PRO A 102 15.42 3.80 -13.63
CA PRO A 102 16.60 4.19 -14.41
C PRO A 102 16.14 5.18 -15.49
N PRO A 103 16.92 6.22 -15.83
CA PRO A 103 16.67 6.92 -17.07
C PRO A 103 16.74 5.84 -18.15
N THR A 104 15.62 5.59 -18.83
CA THR A 104 15.64 4.80 -20.05
C THR A 104 16.49 5.62 -21.01
N GLY A 105 17.79 5.31 -21.04
CA GLY A 105 18.73 5.84 -22.00
C GLY A 105 18.19 5.49 -23.37
N ASN A 106 17.84 6.50 -24.14
CA ASN A 106 17.67 6.34 -25.57
C ASN A 106 19.07 6.08 -26.14
N PRO A 107 19.36 4.92 -26.78
CA PRO A 107 20.57 4.82 -27.57
C PRO A 107 20.36 5.76 -28.76
N GLN A 108 21.10 6.87 -28.79
CA GLN A 108 21.24 7.64 -30.01
C GLN A 108 21.84 6.70 -31.05
N THR A 109 21.05 6.34 -32.05
CA THR A 109 21.50 5.64 -33.25
C THR A 109 22.60 6.49 -33.90
N PRO A 110 23.75 5.92 -34.28
CA PRO A 110 24.73 6.64 -35.08
C PRO A 110 24.16 6.78 -36.49
N GLU A 111 23.81 8.00 -36.88
CA GLU A 111 23.65 8.36 -38.30
C GLU A 111 25.05 8.61 -38.87
N ASP A 112 25.66 7.54 -39.38
CA ASP A 112 26.64 7.65 -40.47
C ASP A 112 25.86 7.63 -41.79
N LEU A 113 25.77 8.79 -42.46
CA LEU A 113 25.93 8.92 -43.91
C LEU A 113 26.29 10.34 -44.33
#